data_AF-A0A2V7FHW2-F1
#
_entry.id   AF-A0A2V7FHW2-F1
#
_cell.length_a   1.000
_cell.length_b   1.000
_cell.length_c   1.000
_cell.angle_alpha   90.00
_cell.angle_beta   90.00
_cell.angle_gamma   90.00
#
_symmetry.space_group_name_H-M   'P 1'
#
loop_
_entity.id
_entity.type
_entity.pdbx_description
1 polymer ?
#
loop_
_entity_poly.entity_id
_entity_poly.type
_entity_poly.pdbx_seq_one_letter_code
_entity_poly.pdbx_strand_id
1 'polypeptide(L)'
;MIELHRVWKVFSVGPVKVPALSDISFRVAKGECVTLHGASGAGKTTLLRLLYREELPTEGDIEVLGCDVPALRVREVAALRRSIGVVFQDAKLLPGRTVYENVAFVLRQLSQGEAQRAALARAIARKPLLLLADEPTGSLDESMAGEVIDIIKDIWARGTTVLFATHQARLAAALHQRTLHLLSGRLVKDEG
;
A
#
# COMPACT_ATOMS: atom_id res chain seq x y z
N MET A 1 3.73 8.12 12.30
CA MET A 1 2.47 7.51 11.82
C MET A 1 2.77 6.13 11.24
N ILE A 2 3.75 6.07 10.34
CA ILE A 2 4.52 4.86 10.02
C ILE A 2 5.96 5.18 10.40
N GLU A 3 6.66 4.28 11.10
CA GLU A 3 8.09 4.43 11.44
C GLU A 3 8.76 3.07 11.22
N LEU A 4 9.80 3.05 10.38
CA LEU A 4 10.62 1.88 10.10
C LEU A 4 12.06 2.19 10.48
N HIS A 5 12.67 1.26 11.20
CA HIS A 5 14.06 1.35 11.62
C HIS A 5 14.80 0.06 11.28
N ARG A 6 15.76 0.16 10.35
CA ARG A 6 16.68 -0.90 9.92
C ARG A 6 15.99 -2.20 9.53
N VAL A 7 14.91 -2.09 8.77
CA VAL A 7 14.01 -3.21 8.44
C VAL A 7 14.58 -4.08 7.31
N TRP A 8 14.60 -5.38 7.54
CA TRP A 8 14.97 -6.41 6.57
C TRP A 8 13.82 -7.37 6.29
N LYS A 9 13.78 -7.90 5.06
CA LYS A 9 12.91 -9.02 4.72
C LYS A 9 13.65 -9.99 3.80
N VAL A 10 13.78 -11.23 4.26
CA VAL A 10 14.29 -12.36 3.51
C VAL A 10 13.20 -13.42 3.44
N PHE A 11 12.85 -13.84 2.23
CA PHE A 11 11.99 -14.99 2.00
C PHE A 11 12.82 -16.27 1.93
N SER A 12 12.24 -17.39 2.37
CA SER A 12 12.88 -18.71 2.27
C SER A 12 12.09 -19.57 1.28
N VAL A 13 12.75 -20.00 0.21
CA VAL A 13 12.20 -20.91 -0.81
C VAL A 13 12.98 -22.21 -0.73
N GLY A 14 12.51 -23.13 0.13
CA GLY A 14 13.30 -24.29 0.55
C GLY A 14 14.60 -23.83 1.23
N PRO A 15 15.79 -24.29 0.78
CA PRO A 15 17.07 -23.85 1.33
C PRO A 15 17.50 -22.45 0.83
N VAL A 16 16.86 -21.90 -0.21
CA VAL A 16 17.27 -20.65 -0.83
C VAL A 16 16.72 -19.45 -0.06
N LYS A 17 17.62 -18.57 0.40
CA LYS A 17 17.27 -17.28 1.00
C LYS A 17 17.23 -16.20 -0.08
N VAL A 18 16.08 -15.55 -0.25
CA VAL A 18 15.85 -14.48 -1.23
C VAL A 18 15.63 -13.15 -0.48
N PRO A 19 16.62 -12.23 -0.44
CA PRO A 19 16.42 -10.92 0.15
C PRO A 19 15.47 -10.09 -0.71
N ALA A 20 14.45 -9.51 -0.08
CA ALA A 20 13.47 -8.63 -0.71
C ALA A 20 13.51 -7.19 -0.17
N LEU A 21 13.96 -7.00 1.08
CA LEU A 21 14.24 -5.69 1.67
C LEU A 21 15.53 -5.77 2.50
N SER A 22 16.31 -4.68 2.50
CA SER A 22 17.61 -4.58 3.15
C SER A 22 17.82 -3.19 3.73
N ASP A 23 17.87 -3.12 5.07
CA ASP A 23 18.15 -1.92 5.87
C ASP A 23 17.23 -0.71 5.53
N ILE A 24 15.92 -0.96 5.47
CA ILE A 24 14.93 0.08 5.19
C ILE A 24 14.65 0.88 6.47
N SER A 25 14.95 2.18 6.43
CA SER A 25 14.62 3.13 7.49
C SER A 25 13.95 4.37 6.90
N PHE A 26 12.74 4.70 7.34
CA PHE A 26 12.04 5.95 7.03
C PHE A 26 10.87 6.19 7.99
N ARG A 27 10.36 7.42 7.98
CA ARG A 27 9.18 7.85 8.75
C ARG A 27 8.15 8.46 7.81
N VAL A 28 6.88 8.16 8.03
CA VAL A 28 5.73 8.91 7.48
C VAL A 28 4.98 9.55 8.65
N ALA A 29 4.76 10.86 8.56
CA ALA A 29 4.00 11.67 9.49
C ALA A 29 2.48 11.48 9.28
N LYS A 30 1.67 11.98 10.22
CA LYS A 30 0.21 11.91 10.10
C LYS A 30 -0.26 12.95 9.09
N GLY A 31 -1.06 12.55 8.11
CA GLY A 31 -1.59 13.42 7.06
C GLY A 31 -0.62 13.66 5.90
N GLU A 32 0.54 13.01 5.91
CA GLU A 32 1.48 13.02 4.78
C GLU A 32 0.96 12.10 3.65
N CYS A 33 1.22 12.44 2.39
CA CYS A 33 1.04 11.55 1.25
C CYS A 33 2.40 11.29 0.61
N VAL A 34 2.83 10.02 0.60
CA VAL A 34 4.17 9.61 0.21
C VAL A 34 4.11 8.63 -0.96
N THR A 35 4.96 8.85 -1.95
CA THR A 35 5.16 7.93 -3.07
C THR A 35 6.27 6.94 -2.74
N LEU A 36 6.03 5.64 -2.93
CA LEU A 36 7.08 4.63 -2.99
C LEU A 36 7.36 4.30 -4.46
N HIS A 37 8.41 4.91 -5.01
CA HIS A 37 8.82 4.72 -6.40
C HIS A 37 9.83 3.59 -6.56
N GLY A 38 9.80 2.90 -7.70
CA GLY A 38 10.79 1.87 -8.03
C GLY A 38 10.28 0.88 -9.08
N ALA A 39 11.22 0.18 -9.71
CA ALA A 39 10.93 -0.83 -10.74
C ALA A 39 10.06 -2.00 -10.22
N SER A 40 9.57 -2.84 -11.13
CA SER A 40 9.01 -4.14 -10.73
C SER A 40 10.08 -4.98 -10.03
N GLY A 41 9.69 -5.74 -9.01
CA GLY A 41 10.63 -6.51 -8.17
C GLY A 41 11.47 -5.69 -7.18
N ALA A 42 11.40 -4.36 -7.16
CA ALA A 42 12.23 -3.53 -6.27
C ALA A 42 11.95 -3.69 -4.76
N GLY A 43 10.85 -4.37 -4.38
CA GLY A 43 10.45 -4.62 -2.99
C GLY A 43 9.16 -3.90 -2.54
N LYS A 44 8.52 -3.12 -3.43
CA LYS A 44 7.39 -2.23 -3.10
C LYS A 44 6.22 -2.93 -2.38
N THR A 45 5.64 -3.94 -3.02
CA THR A 45 4.57 -4.80 -2.47
C THR A 45 4.97 -5.46 -1.16
N THR A 46 6.23 -5.91 -1.05
CA THR A 46 6.76 -6.52 0.17
C THR A 46 6.78 -5.52 1.32
N LEU A 47 7.20 -4.28 1.07
CA LEU A 47 7.21 -3.21 2.06
C LEU A 47 5.79 -2.89 2.53
N LEU A 48 4.83 -2.73 1.61
CA LEU A 48 3.42 -2.50 1.96
C LEU A 48 2.84 -3.66 2.79
N ARG A 49 3.14 -4.92 2.44
CA ARG A 49 2.71 -6.12 3.19
C ARG A 49 3.17 -6.17 4.64
N LEU A 50 4.34 -5.59 4.94
CA LEU A 50 4.80 -5.46 6.33
C LEU A 50 3.91 -4.50 7.13
N LEU A 51 3.52 -3.35 6.55
CA LEU A 51 2.81 -2.28 7.24
C LEU A 51 1.43 -2.68 7.77
N TYR A 52 0.67 -3.48 7.00
CA TYR A 52 -0.62 -4.03 7.44
C TYR A 52 -0.52 -5.49 7.95
N ARG A 53 0.71 -5.92 8.25
CA ARG A 53 1.05 -7.19 8.92
C ARG A 53 0.57 -8.44 8.17
N GLU A 54 0.56 -8.42 6.84
CA GLU A 54 0.45 -9.65 6.03
C GLU A 54 1.76 -10.44 6.10
N GLU A 55 2.88 -9.71 6.05
CA GLU A 55 4.21 -10.26 6.25
C GLU A 55 4.80 -9.84 7.60
N LEU A 56 5.80 -10.59 8.07
CA LEU A 56 6.71 -10.19 9.15
C LEU A 56 8.05 -9.72 8.58
N PRO A 57 8.71 -8.70 9.16
CA PRO A 57 10.11 -8.45 8.89
C PRO A 57 10.94 -9.66 9.36
N THR A 58 12.11 -9.83 8.76
CA THR A 58 13.11 -10.78 9.25
C THR A 58 13.91 -10.16 10.41
N GLU A 59 14.22 -8.87 10.30
CA GLU A 59 14.91 -8.06 11.31
C GLU A 59 14.43 -6.60 11.24
N GLY A 60 14.65 -5.83 12.30
CA GLY A 60 14.30 -4.41 12.39
C GLY A 60 12.88 -4.12 12.86
N ASP A 61 12.64 -2.85 13.16
CA ASP A 61 11.47 -2.37 13.91
C ASP A 61 10.46 -1.70 12.97
N ILE A 62 9.16 -1.96 13.20
CA ILE A 62 8.06 -1.38 12.41
C ILE A 62 6.97 -0.91 13.36
N GLU A 63 6.73 0.40 13.41
CA GLU A 63 5.57 0.99 14.07
C GLU A 63 4.57 1.52 13.04
N VAL A 64 3.29 1.17 13.19
CA VAL A 64 2.20 1.70 12.35
C VAL A 64 1.02 2.05 13.23
N LEU A 65 0.54 3.30 13.13
CA LEU A 65 -0.53 3.86 13.97
C LEU A 65 -0.24 3.79 15.49
N GLY A 66 1.02 3.93 15.92
CA GLY A 66 1.40 3.81 17.34
C GLY A 66 1.49 2.37 17.85
N CYS A 67 1.45 1.39 16.95
CA CYS A 67 1.52 -0.04 17.26
C CYS A 67 2.85 -0.64 16.78
N ASP A 68 3.62 -1.28 17.65
CA ASP A 68 4.67 -2.24 17.27
C ASP A 68 4.04 -3.39 16.48
N VAL A 69 4.28 -3.39 15.16
CA VAL A 69 3.63 -4.28 14.20
C VAL A 69 4.09 -5.74 14.33
N PRO A 70 5.38 -6.06 14.49
CA PRO A 70 5.85 -7.41 14.85
C PRO A 70 5.15 -7.98 16.09
N ALA A 71 5.06 -7.22 17.19
CA ALA A 71 4.59 -7.72 18.49
C ALA A 71 3.06 -7.92 18.62
N LEU A 72 2.25 -7.47 17.66
CA LEU A 72 0.78 -7.56 17.74
C LEU A 72 0.25 -8.99 17.85
N ARG A 73 -0.70 -9.18 18.79
CA ARG A 73 -1.51 -10.40 18.87
C ARG A 73 -2.55 -10.40 17.76
N VAL A 74 -3.09 -11.58 17.40
CA VAL A 74 -4.06 -11.77 16.31
C VAL A 74 -5.24 -10.77 16.35
N ARG A 75 -5.78 -10.49 17.55
CA ARG A 75 -6.88 -9.52 17.73
C ARG A 75 -6.47 -8.06 17.47
N GLU A 76 -5.23 -7.70 17.78
CA GLU A 76 -4.66 -6.37 17.56
C GLU A 76 -4.27 -6.20 16.08
N VAL A 77 -3.74 -7.23 15.42
CA VAL A 77 -3.59 -7.25 13.94
C VAL A 77 -4.92 -7.02 13.24
N ALA A 78 -6.00 -7.67 13.72
CA ALA A 78 -7.33 -7.46 13.19
C ALA A 78 -7.88 -6.04 13.46
N ALA A 79 -7.40 -5.35 14.51
CA ALA A 79 -7.75 -3.96 14.80
C ALA A 79 -6.95 -2.98 13.93
N LEU A 80 -5.63 -3.17 13.80
CA LEU A 80 -4.75 -2.43 12.89
C LEU A 80 -5.32 -2.44 11.46
N ARG A 81 -5.62 -3.63 10.93
CA ARG A 81 -6.20 -3.82 9.58
C ARG A 81 -7.61 -3.25 9.40
N ARG A 82 -8.30 -2.83 10.48
CA ARG A 82 -9.58 -2.10 10.40
C ARG A 82 -9.38 -0.58 10.28
N SER A 83 -8.22 -0.08 10.72
CA SER A 83 -7.84 1.34 10.63
C SER A 83 -7.05 1.68 9.35
N ILE A 84 -6.59 0.67 8.62
CA ILE A 84 -5.87 0.79 7.35
C ILE A 84 -6.80 0.40 6.19
N GLY A 85 -6.94 1.29 5.20
CA GLY A 85 -7.50 0.95 3.89
C GLY A 85 -6.39 0.41 3.00
N VAL A 86 -6.63 -0.70 2.28
CA VAL A 86 -5.65 -1.28 1.35
C VAL A 86 -6.26 -1.46 -0.04
N VAL A 87 -5.57 -0.94 -1.05
CA VAL A 87 -5.86 -1.14 -2.48
C VAL A 87 -4.72 -1.96 -3.09
N PHE A 88 -5.07 -2.99 -3.85
CA PHE A 88 -4.13 -3.95 -4.42
C PHE A 88 -4.09 -3.81 -5.96
N GLN A 89 -2.93 -4.12 -6.55
CA GLN A 89 -2.72 -4.12 -8.00
C GLN A 89 -3.69 -5.07 -8.73
N ASP A 90 -3.84 -6.30 -8.21
CA ASP A 90 -4.96 -7.16 -8.55
C ASP A 90 -6.13 -6.83 -7.61
N ALA A 91 -7.33 -6.60 -8.14
CA ALA A 91 -8.55 -6.42 -7.35
C ALA A 91 -9.05 -7.74 -6.70
N LYS A 92 -8.17 -8.43 -5.96
CA LYS A 92 -8.42 -9.72 -5.31
C LYS A 92 -9.59 -9.61 -4.34
N LEU A 93 -10.64 -10.37 -4.66
CA LEU A 93 -11.84 -10.50 -3.85
C LEU A 93 -11.58 -11.49 -2.70
N LEU A 94 -12.21 -11.25 -1.54
CA LEU A 94 -11.92 -12.01 -0.31
C LEU A 94 -12.67 -13.36 -0.32
N PRO A 95 -11.98 -14.50 -0.13
CA PRO A 95 -12.64 -15.80 -0.02
C PRO A 95 -13.41 -15.93 1.31
N GLY A 96 -14.51 -16.68 1.30
CA GLY A 96 -15.25 -17.06 2.51
C GLY A 96 -16.34 -16.08 2.98
N ARG A 97 -16.83 -15.18 2.14
CA ARG A 97 -18.00 -14.33 2.44
C ARG A 97 -19.00 -14.26 1.29
N THR A 98 -20.28 -14.17 1.65
CA THR A 98 -21.31 -13.53 0.82
C THR A 98 -21.10 -12.02 0.84
N VAL A 99 -21.89 -11.27 0.09
CA VAL A 99 -21.98 -9.80 0.16
C VAL A 99 -23.26 -9.47 -0.61
N TYR A 100 -23.64 -8.20 -0.78
CA TYR A 100 -24.49 -7.81 -1.91
C TYR A 100 -23.67 -7.82 -3.21
N GLU A 101 -23.11 -9.00 -3.48
CA GLU A 101 -22.81 -9.52 -4.80
C GLU A 101 -21.35 -9.35 -5.24
N ASN A 102 -20.42 -9.05 -4.30
CA ASN A 102 -19.15 -8.32 -4.56
C ASN A 102 -19.41 -6.96 -5.25
N VAL A 103 -20.62 -6.43 -5.12
CA VAL A 103 -21.37 -5.64 -6.12
C VAL A 103 -21.96 -6.53 -7.23
N ALA A 104 -23.25 -6.87 -7.09
CA ALA A 104 -23.95 -7.97 -7.78
C ALA A 104 -24.05 -7.95 -9.31
N PHE A 105 -23.63 -6.86 -9.96
CA PHE A 105 -23.80 -6.64 -11.40
C PHE A 105 -22.51 -6.24 -12.12
N VAL A 106 -21.54 -5.75 -11.34
CA VAL A 106 -20.44 -4.93 -11.83
C VAL A 106 -19.47 -5.79 -12.67
N LEU A 107 -18.91 -6.88 -12.11
CA LEU A 107 -17.80 -7.61 -12.74
C LEU A 107 -18.15 -8.54 -13.93
N ARG A 108 -19.38 -8.60 -14.44
CA ARG A 108 -19.63 -9.29 -15.73
C ARG A 108 -19.37 -8.43 -16.96
N GLN A 109 -19.24 -7.11 -16.82
CA GLN A 109 -18.90 -6.19 -17.92
C GLN A 109 -17.96 -5.03 -17.54
N LEU A 110 -17.46 -4.97 -16.30
CA LEU A 110 -16.56 -3.91 -15.87
C LEU A 110 -15.29 -3.77 -16.72
N SER A 111 -14.98 -2.53 -17.04
CA SER A 111 -13.63 -2.08 -17.35
C SER A 111 -12.72 -2.12 -16.10
N GLN A 112 -11.41 -2.21 -16.32
CA GLN A 112 -10.43 -2.41 -15.24
C GLN A 112 -10.43 -1.26 -14.21
N GLY A 113 -10.67 -0.03 -14.63
CA GLY A 113 -10.73 1.13 -13.72
C GLY A 113 -12.01 1.18 -12.88
N GLU A 114 -13.14 0.62 -13.33
CA GLU A 114 -14.33 0.50 -12.49
C GLU A 114 -14.08 -0.43 -11.30
N ALA A 115 -13.30 -1.51 -11.51
CA ALA A 115 -12.94 -2.46 -10.45
C ALA A 115 -12.01 -1.79 -9.44
N GLN A 116 -11.13 -0.92 -9.95
CA GLN A 116 -10.23 -0.11 -9.13
C GLN A 116 -10.96 0.96 -8.32
N ARG A 117 -11.94 1.66 -8.92
CA ARG A 117 -12.82 2.59 -8.21
C ARG A 117 -13.61 1.88 -7.10
N ALA A 118 -14.12 0.67 -7.36
CA ALA A 118 -14.79 -0.15 -6.34
C ALA A 118 -13.84 -0.59 -5.20
N ALA A 119 -12.59 -0.97 -5.52
CA ALA A 119 -11.57 -1.30 -4.52
C ALA A 119 -11.20 -0.10 -3.65
N LEU A 120 -11.05 1.09 -4.25
CA LEU A 120 -10.76 2.34 -3.56
C LEU A 120 -11.94 2.79 -2.68
N ALA A 121 -13.18 2.77 -3.21
CA ALA A 121 -14.40 3.02 -2.46
C ALA A 121 -14.54 2.09 -1.23
N ARG A 122 -14.22 0.79 -1.39
CA ARG A 122 -14.18 -0.18 -0.29
C ARG A 122 -13.10 0.14 0.75
N ALA A 123 -11.91 0.56 0.32
CA ALA A 123 -10.83 0.95 1.22
C ALA A 123 -11.20 2.18 2.07
N ILE A 124 -11.99 3.12 1.52
CA ILE A 124 -12.33 4.39 2.19
C ILE A 124 -13.68 4.42 2.89
N ALA A 125 -14.58 3.46 2.64
CA ALA A 125 -15.91 3.39 3.26
C ALA A 125 -15.89 3.44 4.80
N ARG A 126 -14.75 3.14 5.43
CA ARG A 126 -14.54 3.19 6.88
C ARG A 126 -13.77 4.41 7.39
N LYS A 127 -13.47 5.39 6.52
CA LYS A 127 -12.63 6.57 6.82
C LYS A 127 -11.29 6.16 7.47
N PRO A 128 -10.43 5.42 6.75
CA PRO A 128 -9.20 4.88 7.31
C PRO A 128 -8.24 6.01 7.75
N LEU A 129 -7.45 5.72 8.78
CA LEU A 129 -6.40 6.63 9.25
C LEU A 129 -5.18 6.63 8.31
N LEU A 130 -4.96 5.50 7.65
CA LEU A 130 -3.90 5.25 6.68
C LEU A 130 -4.47 4.52 5.45
N LEU A 131 -4.21 5.05 4.25
CA LEU A 131 -4.46 4.38 2.98
C LEU A 131 -3.13 3.85 2.42
N LEU A 132 -3.08 2.54 2.15
CA LEU A 132 -2.02 1.89 1.41
C LEU A 132 -2.53 1.51 0.03
N ALA A 133 -1.78 1.82 -1.03
CA ALA A 133 -2.17 1.47 -2.40
C ALA A 133 -0.98 0.90 -3.18
N ASP A 134 -1.12 -0.33 -3.69
CA ASP A 134 -0.07 -0.98 -4.50
C ASP A 134 -0.42 -0.89 -5.99
N GLU A 135 0.41 -0.17 -6.74
CA GLU A 135 0.26 0.17 -8.17
C GLU A 135 -1.19 0.53 -8.59
N PRO A 136 -1.80 1.56 -7.97
CA PRO A 136 -3.23 1.81 -8.09
C PRO A 136 -3.73 2.17 -9.50
N THR A 137 -2.84 2.45 -10.44
CA THR A 137 -3.11 2.80 -11.84
C THR A 137 -2.32 1.94 -12.82
N GLY A 138 -1.68 0.85 -12.36
CA GLY A 138 -0.67 0.10 -13.13
C GLY A 138 -1.15 -0.48 -14.47
N SER A 139 -2.46 -0.67 -14.61
CA SER A 139 -3.13 -1.28 -15.76
C SER A 139 -4.30 -0.46 -16.32
N LEU A 140 -4.38 0.82 -15.96
CA LEU A 140 -5.46 1.71 -16.40
C LEU A 140 -5.01 2.58 -17.58
N ASP A 141 -5.98 2.98 -18.43
CA ASP A 141 -5.73 4.06 -19.38
C ASP A 141 -5.57 5.42 -18.65
N GLU A 142 -5.13 6.43 -19.40
CA GLU A 142 -4.79 7.75 -18.86
C GLU A 142 -6.01 8.50 -18.26
N SER A 143 -7.21 8.30 -18.80
CA SER A 143 -8.43 8.91 -18.26
C SER A 143 -8.82 8.25 -16.94
N MET A 144 -8.86 6.91 -16.91
CA MET A 144 -9.20 6.14 -15.72
C MET A 144 -8.16 6.31 -14.60
N ALA A 145 -6.88 6.42 -14.95
CA ALA A 145 -5.80 6.72 -14.00
C ALA A 145 -5.99 8.11 -13.38
N GLY A 146 -6.39 9.12 -14.17
CA GLY A 146 -6.75 10.46 -13.69
C GLY A 146 -7.83 10.43 -12.60
N GLU A 147 -8.93 9.73 -12.85
CA GLU A 147 -10.01 9.60 -11.86
C GLU A 147 -9.53 8.94 -10.55
N VAL A 148 -8.70 7.90 -10.63
CA VAL A 148 -8.15 7.23 -9.44
C VAL A 148 -7.22 8.16 -8.65
N ILE A 149 -6.40 8.97 -9.35
CA ILE A 149 -5.57 10.01 -8.72
C ILE A 149 -6.43 11.02 -7.97
N ASP A 150 -7.50 11.52 -8.58
CA ASP A 150 -8.32 12.57 -7.98
C ASP A 150 -9.12 12.07 -6.78
N ILE A 151 -9.56 10.80 -6.78
CA ILE A 151 -10.12 10.16 -5.58
C ILE A 151 -9.05 10.05 -4.48
N ILE A 152 -7.80 9.63 -4.80
CA ILE A 152 -6.70 9.59 -3.83
C ILE A 152 -6.40 10.98 -3.24
N LYS A 153 -6.44 12.05 -4.07
CA LYS A 153 -6.28 13.43 -3.61
C LYS A 153 -7.39 13.86 -2.64
N ASP A 154 -8.65 13.57 -2.94
CA ASP A 154 -9.77 13.88 -2.04
C ASP A 154 -9.65 13.14 -0.70
N ILE A 155 -9.21 11.88 -0.71
CA ILE A 155 -8.96 11.11 0.51
C ILE A 155 -7.86 11.74 1.36
N TRP A 156 -6.74 12.11 0.73
CA TRP A 156 -5.63 12.80 1.39
C TRP A 156 -6.04 14.18 1.94
N ALA A 157 -6.78 14.98 1.16
CA ALA A 157 -7.27 16.30 1.55
C ALA A 157 -8.20 16.26 2.79
N ARG A 158 -8.83 15.12 3.07
CA ARG A 158 -9.61 14.88 4.31
C ARG A 158 -8.74 14.56 5.54
N GLY A 159 -7.41 14.61 5.41
CA GLY A 159 -6.44 14.37 6.49
C GLY A 159 -6.03 12.90 6.67
N THR A 160 -6.40 12.00 5.75
CA THR A 160 -5.93 10.62 5.73
C THR A 160 -4.44 10.58 5.36
N THR A 161 -3.64 9.77 6.07
CA THR A 161 -2.25 9.53 5.66
C THR A 161 -2.25 8.57 4.47
N VAL A 162 -1.46 8.83 3.43
CA VAL A 162 -1.42 7.98 2.23
C VAL A 162 0.01 7.53 1.95
N LEU A 163 0.19 6.24 1.67
CA LEU A 163 1.44 5.71 1.12
C LEU A 163 1.09 4.80 -0.06
N PHE A 164 1.57 5.15 -1.26
CA PHE A 164 1.24 4.42 -2.48
C PHE A 164 2.50 4.01 -3.25
N ALA A 165 2.54 2.77 -3.69
CA ALA A 165 3.60 2.24 -4.54
C ALA A 165 3.28 2.44 -6.01
N THR A 166 4.26 2.89 -6.80
CA THR A 166 4.10 3.04 -8.25
C THR A 166 5.43 3.02 -8.99
N HIS A 167 5.46 2.42 -10.16
CA HIS A 167 6.55 2.62 -11.13
C HIS A 167 6.24 3.75 -12.13
N GLN A 168 5.03 4.33 -12.12
CA GLN A 168 4.62 5.38 -13.04
C GLN A 168 5.01 6.77 -12.51
N ALA A 169 6.02 7.40 -13.13
CA ALA A 169 6.47 8.74 -12.76
C ALA A 169 5.35 9.80 -12.85
N ARG A 170 4.36 9.63 -13.75
CA ARG A 170 3.17 10.49 -13.84
C ARG A 170 2.35 10.48 -12.54
N LEU A 171 2.21 9.34 -11.87
CA LEU A 171 1.45 9.24 -10.62
C LEU A 171 2.17 9.96 -9.47
N ALA A 172 3.49 9.80 -9.38
CA ALA A 172 4.34 10.52 -8.43
C ALA A 172 4.25 12.04 -8.64
N ALA A 173 4.41 12.49 -9.90
CA ALA A 173 4.32 13.90 -10.27
C ALA A 173 2.90 14.47 -10.14
N ALA A 174 1.83 13.70 -10.38
CA ALA A 174 0.46 14.19 -10.24
C ALA A 174 0.06 14.50 -8.80
N LEU A 175 0.83 14.00 -7.82
CA LEU A 175 0.64 14.26 -6.41
C LEU A 175 1.66 15.28 -5.85
N HIS A 176 2.84 15.43 -6.47
CA HIS A 176 3.86 16.44 -6.11
C HIS A 176 4.26 16.41 -4.62
N GLN A 177 4.48 15.21 -4.08
CA GLN A 177 4.90 15.03 -2.68
C GLN A 177 6.09 14.08 -2.56
N ARG A 178 6.57 13.97 -1.33
CA ARG A 178 7.74 13.21 -0.93
C ARG A 178 7.78 11.82 -1.58
N THR A 179 8.90 11.50 -2.21
CA THR A 179 9.11 10.27 -2.97
C THR A 179 10.27 9.49 -2.41
N LEU A 180 9.97 8.28 -1.93
CA LEU A 180 10.91 7.27 -1.48
C LEU A 180 11.28 6.38 -2.67
N HIS A 181 12.54 6.41 -3.09
CA HIS A 181 13.03 5.61 -4.22
C HIS A 181 13.62 4.29 -3.73
N LEU A 182 12.99 3.19 -4.13
CA LEU A 182 13.35 1.83 -3.78
C LEU A 182 14.03 1.14 -4.97
N LEU A 183 15.24 0.63 -4.75
CA LEU A 183 16.03 -0.11 -5.73
C LEU A 183 16.59 -1.38 -5.10
N SER A 184 16.28 -2.54 -5.69
CA SER A 184 16.78 -3.85 -5.24
C SER A 184 16.65 -4.09 -3.73
N GLY A 185 15.48 -3.75 -3.17
CA GLY A 185 15.18 -3.90 -1.75
C GLY A 185 15.80 -2.84 -0.83
N ARG A 186 16.47 -1.80 -1.33
CA ARG A 186 17.07 -0.71 -0.55
C ARG A 186 16.41 0.63 -0.86
N LEU A 187 16.26 1.47 0.16
CA LEU A 187 15.90 2.88 -0.02
C LEU A 187 17.15 3.63 -0.46
N VAL A 188 17.17 4.11 -1.70
CA VAL A 188 18.34 4.79 -2.30
C VAL A 188 18.19 6.30 -2.38
N LYS A 189 16.98 6.83 -2.22
CA LYS A 189 16.71 8.27 -2.19
C LYS A 189 15.40 8.55 -1.43
N ASP A 190 15.37 9.68 -0.74
CA ASP A 190 14.19 10.28 -0.12
C ASP A 190 14.15 11.74 -0.60
N GLU A 191 13.14 12.10 -1.38
CA GLU A 191 12.99 13.43 -2.00
C GLU A 191 11.69 14.08 -1.54
N GLY A 192 11.73 15.06 -0.64
CA GLY A 192 10.56 15.84 -0.20
C GLY A 192 10.92 16.95 0.78
#